data_AF-A0A942FJ59-F1
#
_entry.id   AF-A0A942FJ59-F1
#
_cell.length_a   1.000
_cell.length_b   1.000
_cell.length_c   1.000
_cell.angle_alpha   90.00
_cell.angle_beta   90.00
_cell.angle_gamma   90.00
#
_symmetry.space_group_name_H-M   'P 1'
#
loop_
_entity.id
_entity.type
_entity.pdbx_description
1 polymer ?
#
loop_
_entity_poly.entity_id
_entity_poly.type
_entity_poly.pdbx_seq_one_letter_code
_entity_poly.pdbx_strand_id
1 'polypeptide(L)'
;MGMEKKEKPLEKMTAKELREMALGLPGIHGVHAMKKEELLVAIRKAKGIPEPELKKEKKVRVKKEKVILTAAQLKQKMKELKAKREEILQQRNLKMAQILRKRINRLKKMTRRIA
;
A
#
# COMPACT_ATOMS: atom_id res chain seq x y z
N MET A 1 -7.74 13.25 38.21
CA MET A 1 -6.49 12.77 37.58
C MET A 1 -6.81 11.57 36.71
N GLY A 2 -6.49 11.60 35.42
CA GLY A 2 -6.68 10.47 34.52
C GLY A 2 -6.04 10.79 33.19
N MET A 3 -4.72 10.61 33.12
CA MET A 3 -3.83 11.11 32.08
C MET A 3 -4.22 10.61 30.69
N GLU A 4 -4.48 11.56 29.80
CA GLU A 4 -4.46 11.38 28.35
C GLU A 4 -3.04 10.97 27.91
N LYS A 5 -2.79 9.65 27.86
CA LYS A 5 -1.62 9.15 27.16
C LYS A 5 -2.01 8.99 25.69
N LYS A 6 -1.41 9.85 24.86
CA LYS A 6 -1.35 9.69 23.40
C LYS A 6 -0.73 8.32 23.08
N GLU A 7 -1.53 7.26 23.06
CA GLU A 7 -1.05 5.91 22.81
C GLU A 7 -0.80 5.71 21.32
N LYS A 8 0.38 5.17 20.98
CA LYS A 8 0.58 4.52 19.68
C LYS A 8 -0.57 3.51 19.52
N PRO A 9 -1.22 3.43 18.35
CA PRO A 9 -2.24 2.40 18.11
C PRO A 9 -1.67 1.02 18.44
N LEU A 10 -2.39 0.23 19.25
CA LEU A 10 -1.95 -1.11 19.68
C LEU A 10 -1.46 -1.96 18.50
N GLU A 11 -2.10 -1.85 17.35
CA GLU A 11 -1.77 -2.53 16.10
C GLU A 11 -0.34 -2.24 15.58
N LYS A 12 0.19 -1.06 15.89
CA LYS A 12 1.54 -0.62 15.52
C LYS A 12 2.61 -1.05 16.52
N MET A 13 2.22 -1.60 17.66
CA MET A 13 3.18 -2.12 18.63
C MET A 13 3.73 -3.47 18.17
N THR A 14 4.95 -3.75 18.59
CA THR A 14 5.62 -5.03 18.37
C THR A 14 5.07 -6.08 19.33
N ALA A 15 5.23 -7.36 18.98
CA ALA A 15 4.76 -8.45 19.85
C ALA A 15 5.41 -8.41 21.25
N LYS A 16 6.62 -7.86 21.39
CA LYS A 16 7.29 -7.69 22.69
C LYS A 16 6.59 -6.64 23.55
N GLU A 17 6.33 -5.46 22.99
CA GLU A 17 5.62 -4.37 23.68
C GLU A 17 4.20 -4.80 24.09
N LEU A 18 3.52 -5.58 23.24
CA LEU A 18 2.20 -6.14 23.57
C LEU A 18 2.27 -7.16 24.72
N ARG A 19 3.31 -7.99 24.78
CA ARG A 19 3.50 -8.93 25.90
C ARG A 19 3.76 -8.21 27.21
N GLU A 20 4.61 -7.19 27.22
CA GLU A 20 4.90 -6.40 28.42
C GLU A 20 3.64 -5.70 28.96
N MET A 21 2.82 -5.14 28.08
CA MET A 21 1.53 -4.57 28.48
C MET A 21 0.54 -5.62 28.99
N ALA A 22 0.48 -6.79 28.37
CA ALA A 22 -0.41 -7.86 28.80
C ALA A 22 -0.03 -8.44 30.17
N LEU A 23 1.27 -8.53 30.48
CA LEU A 23 1.76 -8.94 31.80
C LEU A 23 1.38 -7.96 32.92
N GLY A 24 1.24 -6.68 32.60
CA GLY A 24 0.83 -5.65 33.56
C GLY A 24 -0.69 -5.55 33.78
N LEU A 25 -1.49 -6.32 33.04
CA LEU A 25 -2.95 -6.29 33.14
C LEU A 25 -3.48 -7.49 33.95
N PRO A 26 -4.26 -7.26 35.02
CA PRO A 26 -4.87 -8.34 35.77
C PRO A 26 -5.91 -9.08 34.89
N GLY A 27 -5.79 -10.40 34.79
CA GLY A 27 -6.72 -11.25 34.04
C GLY A 27 -6.22 -11.78 32.69
N ILE A 28 -4.99 -11.45 32.27
CA ILE A 28 -4.36 -12.06 31.08
C ILE A 28 -3.29 -13.06 31.51
N HIS A 29 -3.53 -14.34 31.25
CA HIS A 29 -2.58 -15.44 31.51
C HIS A 29 -2.09 -16.06 30.20
N GLY A 30 -0.91 -16.65 30.19
CA GLY A 30 -0.36 -17.30 28.99
C GLY A 30 0.23 -16.36 27.93
N VAL A 31 0.56 -15.13 28.32
CA VAL A 31 1.08 -14.04 27.45
C VAL A 31 2.28 -14.47 26.58
N HIS A 32 3.14 -15.35 27.08
CA HIS A 32 4.31 -15.84 26.33
C HIS A 32 3.96 -16.74 25.15
N ALA A 33 2.86 -17.50 25.24
CA ALA A 33 2.40 -18.41 24.20
C ALA A 33 1.47 -17.74 23.17
N MET A 34 0.91 -16.57 23.50
CA MET A 34 -0.04 -15.87 22.63
C MET A 34 0.64 -15.25 21.39
N LYS A 35 -0.05 -15.35 20.26
CA LYS A 35 0.32 -14.64 19.03
C LYS A 35 0.04 -13.14 19.15
N LYS A 36 0.66 -12.34 18.28
CA LYS A 36 0.50 -10.87 18.27
C LYS A 36 -0.98 -10.45 18.24
N GLU A 37 -1.79 -11.12 17.42
CA GLU A 37 -3.23 -10.84 17.25
C GLU A 37 -4.02 -11.16 18.52
N GLU A 38 -3.74 -12.29 19.16
CA GLU A 38 -4.38 -12.71 20.41
C GLU A 38 -4.06 -11.75 21.56
N LEU A 39 -2.81 -11.27 21.62
CA LEU A 39 -2.40 -10.24 22.58
C LEU A 39 -3.17 -8.93 22.38
N LEU A 40 -3.41 -8.51 21.13
CA LEU A 40 -4.19 -7.30 20.84
C LEU A 40 -5.62 -7.44 21.35
N VAL A 41 -6.25 -8.60 21.11
CA VAL A 41 -7.62 -8.88 21.57
C VAL A 41 -7.69 -8.92 23.10
N ALA A 42 -6.76 -9.62 23.75
CA ALA A 42 -6.72 -9.74 25.21
C ALA A 42 -6.53 -8.36 25.88
N ILE A 43 -5.60 -7.54 25.38
CA ILE A 43 -5.34 -6.20 25.90
C ILE A 43 -6.53 -5.26 25.66
N ARG A 44 -7.21 -5.35 24.50
CA ARG A 44 -8.43 -4.56 24.22
C ARG A 44 -9.56 -4.91 25.18
N LYS A 45 -9.78 -6.22 25.40
CA LYS A 45 -10.79 -6.72 26.35
C LYS A 45 -10.49 -6.28 27.77
N ALA A 46 -9.25 -6.42 28.22
CA ALA A 46 -8.84 -6.01 29.57
C ALA A 46 -8.88 -4.50 29.79
N LYS A 47 -8.64 -3.68 28.75
CA LYS A 47 -8.74 -2.21 28.82
C LYS A 47 -10.17 -1.67 28.62
N GLY A 48 -11.15 -2.52 28.30
CA GLY A 48 -12.54 -2.11 28.07
C GLY A 48 -12.75 -1.16 26.88
N ILE A 49 -11.84 -1.17 25.90
CA ILE A 49 -11.88 -0.27 24.76
C ILE A 49 -12.74 -0.93 23.65
N PRO A 50 -13.83 -0.29 23.17
CA PRO A 50 -14.61 -0.82 22.05
C PRO A 50 -13.74 -0.91 20.78
N GLU A 51 -14.02 -1.95 19.99
CA GLU A 51 -13.33 -2.26 18.73
C GLU A 51 -13.09 -0.97 17.90
N PRO A 52 -11.84 -0.62 17.56
CA PRO A 52 -11.60 0.58 16.79
C PRO A 52 -12.23 0.41 15.41
N GLU A 53 -13.12 1.33 15.04
CA GLU A 53 -13.53 1.53 13.66
C GLU A 53 -12.30 1.53 12.78
N LEU A 54 -12.28 0.64 11.80
CA LEU A 54 -11.22 0.40 10.82
C LEU A 54 -10.74 1.74 10.25
N LYS A 55 -9.72 2.35 10.88
CA LYS A 55 -9.09 3.56 10.37
C LYS A 55 -8.28 3.16 9.16
N LYS A 56 -8.97 3.19 8.02
CA LYS A 56 -8.50 3.16 6.63
C LYS A 56 -7.04 2.76 6.56
N GLU A 57 -6.83 1.45 6.42
CA GLU A 57 -5.54 0.84 6.16
C GLU A 57 -4.73 1.74 5.25
N LYS A 58 -3.57 2.18 5.73
CA LYS A 58 -2.59 2.86 4.88
C LYS A 58 -2.36 1.92 3.71
N LYS A 59 -2.78 2.32 2.51
CA LYS A 59 -2.61 1.57 1.26
C LYS A 59 -1.23 0.95 1.25
N VAL A 60 -1.16 -0.32 1.66
CA VAL A 60 0.03 -1.13 1.45
C VAL A 60 0.23 -1.02 -0.05
N ARG A 61 1.39 -0.53 -0.48
CA ARG A 61 1.74 -0.59 -1.90
C ARG A 61 1.86 -2.07 -2.21
N VAL A 62 0.73 -2.72 -2.49
CA VAL A 62 0.67 -4.02 -3.11
C VAL A 62 1.57 -3.85 -4.31
N LYS A 63 2.70 -4.56 -4.29
CA LYS A 63 3.64 -4.60 -5.41
C LYS A 63 2.77 -5.02 -6.57
N LYS A 64 2.38 -4.07 -7.42
CA LYS A 64 1.60 -4.37 -8.63
C LYS A 64 2.38 -5.47 -9.31
N GLU A 65 1.77 -6.65 -9.38
CA GLU A 65 2.34 -7.79 -10.08
C GLU A 65 2.84 -7.25 -11.42
N LYS A 66 4.08 -7.60 -11.77
CA LYS A 66 4.66 -7.17 -13.04
C LYS A 66 3.80 -7.78 -14.13
N VAL A 67 2.81 -7.02 -14.61
CA VAL A 67 1.97 -7.42 -15.73
C VAL A 67 2.93 -7.67 -16.89
N ILE A 68 3.10 -8.94 -17.24
CA ILE A 68 3.89 -9.35 -18.40
C ILE A 68 3.07 -8.91 -19.62
N LEU A 69 3.39 -7.72 -20.12
CA LEU A 69 2.72 -7.19 -21.31
C LEU A 69 3.21 -7.97 -22.53
N THR A 70 2.30 -8.58 -23.27
CA THR A 70 2.63 -9.25 -24.53
C THR A 70 3.06 -8.24 -25.59
N ALA A 71 3.79 -8.68 -26.62
CA ALA A 71 4.20 -7.81 -27.73
C ALA A 71 2.99 -7.11 -28.40
N ALA A 72 1.84 -7.78 -28.49
CA ALA A 72 0.59 -7.23 -29.01
C ALA A 72 0.06 -6.08 -28.14
N GLN A 73 0.01 -6.26 -26.82
CA GLN A 73 -0.44 -5.22 -25.88
C GLN A 73 0.46 -3.99 -25.89
N LEU A 74 1.79 -4.17 -26.05
CA LEU A 74 2.72 -3.06 -26.20
C LEU A 74 2.47 -2.27 -27.49
N LYS A 75 2.18 -2.96 -28.61
CA LYS A 75 1.84 -2.32 -29.89
C LYS A 75 0.51 -1.56 -29.79
N GLN A 76 -0.49 -2.10 -29.12
CA GLN A 76 -1.77 -1.41 -28.88
C GLN A 76 -1.58 -0.11 -28.08
N LYS A 77 -0.88 -0.17 -26.93
CA LYS A 77 -0.54 1.03 -26.14
C LYS A 77 0.26 2.06 -26.95
N MET A 78 1.11 1.59 -27.86
CA MET A 78 1.86 2.49 -28.74
C MET A 78 0.94 3.24 -29.72
N LYS A 79 -0.08 2.58 -30.28
CA LYS A 79 -1.07 3.21 -31.16
C LYS A 79 -1.88 4.26 -30.41
N GLU A 80 -2.35 3.95 -29.20
CA GLU A 80 -3.08 4.89 -28.34
C GLU A 80 -2.24 6.13 -27.98
N LEU A 81 -0.97 5.94 -27.63
CA LEU A 81 -0.10 7.08 -27.30
C LEU A 81 0.25 7.94 -28.52
N LYS A 82 0.22 7.40 -29.74
CA LYS A 82 0.39 8.17 -30.97
C LYS A 82 -0.82 9.08 -31.22
N ALA A 83 -2.04 8.54 -31.15
CA ALA A 83 -3.27 9.32 -31.28
C ALA A 83 -3.33 10.46 -30.25
N LYS A 84 -3.08 10.14 -28.97
CA LYS A 84 -3.02 11.16 -27.90
C LYS A 84 -1.93 12.21 -28.15
N ARG A 85 -0.82 11.86 -28.79
CA ARG A 85 0.22 12.83 -29.11
C ARG A 85 -0.24 13.81 -30.18
N GLU A 86 -0.98 13.35 -31.18
CA GLU A 86 -1.53 14.19 -32.25
C GLU A 86 -2.56 15.19 -31.69
N GLU A 87 -3.48 14.74 -30.84
CA GLU A 87 -4.42 15.59 -30.10
C GLU A 87 -3.69 16.68 -29.28
N ILE A 88 -2.65 16.28 -28.55
CA ILE A 88 -1.87 17.19 -27.70
C ILE A 88 -1.05 18.18 -28.52
N LEU A 89 -0.62 17.80 -29.74
CA LEU A 89 0.04 18.72 -30.67
C LEU A 89 -0.95 19.75 -31.23
N GLN A 90 -2.20 19.36 -31.51
CA GLN A 90 -3.27 20.31 -31.90
C GLN A 90 -3.54 21.32 -30.78
N GLN A 91 -3.51 20.87 -29.52
CA GLN A 91 -3.62 21.74 -28.33
C GLN A 91 -2.38 22.59 -28.05
N ARG A 92 -1.35 22.57 -28.93
CA ARG A 92 -0.06 23.27 -28.79
C ARG A 92 0.68 22.98 -27.48
N ASN A 93 0.37 21.87 -26.80
CA ASN A 93 1.03 21.49 -25.56
C ASN A 93 2.28 20.65 -25.86
N LEU A 94 3.36 21.35 -26.23
CA LEU A 94 4.64 20.76 -26.65
C LEU A 94 5.27 19.91 -25.54
N LYS A 95 5.14 20.33 -24.28
CA LYS A 95 5.69 19.61 -23.11
C LYS A 95 5.05 18.23 -23.00
N MET A 96 3.71 18.16 -23.09
CA MET A 96 3.00 16.90 -23.02
C MET A 96 3.25 16.02 -24.27
N ALA A 97 3.35 16.63 -25.46
CA ALA A 97 3.72 15.92 -26.69
C ALA A 97 5.12 15.29 -26.58
N GLN A 98 6.09 15.96 -25.93
CA GLN A 98 7.43 15.45 -25.70
C GLN A 98 7.43 14.27 -24.71
N ILE A 99 6.61 14.33 -23.65
CA ILE A 99 6.42 13.22 -22.69
C ILE A 99 5.86 12.00 -23.41
N LEU A 100 4.83 12.18 -24.24
CA LEU A 100 4.24 11.09 -25.03
C LEU A 100 5.24 10.49 -26.01
N ARG A 101 6.05 11.31 -26.69
CA ARG A 101 7.17 10.84 -27.55
C ARG A 101 8.13 9.93 -26.78
N LYS A 102 8.56 10.34 -25.57
CA LYS A 102 9.47 9.55 -24.73
C LYS A 102 8.83 8.22 -24.31
N ARG A 103 7.54 8.22 -23.97
CA ARG A 103 6.78 6.99 -23.62
C ARG A 103 6.68 6.03 -24.80
N ILE A 104 6.35 6.54 -26.00
CA ILE A 104 6.31 5.74 -27.24
C ILE A 104 7.67 5.09 -27.51
N ASN A 105 8.77 5.84 -27.36
CA ASN A 105 10.13 5.29 -27.55
C ASN A 105 10.46 4.19 -26.55
N ARG A 106 10.05 4.33 -25.28
CA ARG A 106 10.21 3.26 -24.28
C ARG A 106 9.42 2.01 -24.67
N LEU A 107 8.18 2.15 -25.10
CA LEU A 107 7.38 1.02 -25.57
C LEU A 107 8.02 0.34 -26.80
N LYS A 108 8.51 1.10 -27.78
CA LYS A 108 9.25 0.54 -28.94
C LYS A 108 10.48 -0.27 -28.52
N LYS A 109 11.22 0.20 -27.51
CA LYS A 109 12.37 -0.53 -26.95
C LYS A 109 11.93 -1.78 -26.19
N MET A 110 10.83 -1.72 -25.44
CA MET A 110 10.26 -2.88 -24.75
C MET A 110 9.77 -3.94 -25.74
N THR A 111 9.06 -3.56 -26.81
CA THR A 111 8.62 -4.52 -27.83
C THR A 111 9.79 -5.22 -28.51
N ARG A 112 10.88 -4.50 -28.81
CA ARG A 112 12.13 -5.07 -29.37
C ARG A 112 12.90 -6.01 -28.43
N ARG A 113 12.60 -5.99 -27.14
CA ARG A 113 13.22 -6.90 -26.15
C ARG A 113 12.40 -8.17 -25.95
N ILE A 114 11.13 -8.16 -26.35
CA ILE A 114 10.19 -9.27 -26.17
C ILE A 114 10.02 -10.07 -27.48
N ALA A 115 10.10 -9.40 -28.62
CA ALA A 115 10.21 -10.03 -29.95
C ALA A 115 11.64 -10.45 -30.21
#